data_AF-A0A0F9U917-F1
#
_entry.id   AF-A0A0F9U917-F1
#
_cell.length_a   1.000
_cell.length_b   1.000
_cell.length_c   1.000
_cell.angle_alpha   90.00
_cell.angle_beta   90.00
_cell.angle_gamma   90.00
#
_symmetry.space_group_name_H-M   'P 1'
#
loop_
_entity.id
_entity.type
_entity.pdbx_description
1 polymer ?
#
loop_
_entity_poly.entity_id
_entity_poly.type
_entity_poly.pdbx_seq_one_letter_code
_entity_poly.pdbx_strand_id
1 'polypeptide(L)' 'MSPIAYKLYTYLMGQPEGQNLVMEELTRVLSTSKTAIRAAFEELSIDGLLTYTQEA' A
#
# COMPACT_ATOMS: atom_id res chain seq x y z
N MET A 1 11.33 3.27 -5.89
CA MET A 1 10.01 2.67 -6.10
C MET A 1 10.08 1.28 -6.76
N SER A 2 9.85 0.23 -5.98
CA SER A 2 9.68 -1.16 -6.43
C SER A 2 8.41 -1.35 -7.27
N PRO A 3 8.31 -2.43 -8.08
CA PRO A 3 7.10 -2.72 -8.85
C PRO A 3 5.83 -2.85 -7.99
N ILE A 4 5.96 -3.34 -6.76
CA ILE A 4 4.82 -3.47 -5.83
C ILE A 4 4.46 -2.10 -5.24
N ALA A 5 5.43 -1.28 -4.86
CA ALA A 5 5.20 0.10 -4.41
C ALA A 5 4.51 0.94 -5.50
N TYR A 6 4.92 0.81 -6.76
CA TYR A 6 4.25 1.49 -7.86
C TYR A 6 2.79 1.07 -8.00
N LYS A 7 2.50 -0.24 -7.98
CA LYS A 7 1.12 -0.76 -8.06
C LYS A 7 0.28 -0.34 -6.86
N LEU A 8 0.87 -0.33 -5.66
CA LEU A 8 0.19 0.12 -4.45
C LEU A 8 -0.14 1.61 -4.55
N TYR A 9 0.83 2.44 -4.93
CA TYR A 9 0.63 3.88 -5.10
C TYR A 9 -0.47 4.19 -6.12
N THR A 10 -0.45 3.56 -7.30
CA THR A 10 -1.48 3.78 -8.31
C THR A 10 -2.87 3.29 -7.88
N TYR A 11 -2.94 2.20 -7.12
CA TYR A 11 -4.19 1.75 -6.50
C TYR A 11 -4.74 2.80 -5.52
N LEU A 12 -3.89 3.34 -4.65
CA LEU A 12 -4.28 4.31 -3.62
C LEU A 12 -4.72 5.66 -4.19
N MET A 13 -4.12 6.10 -5.30
CA MET A 13 -4.53 7.32 -6.01
C MET A 13 -5.98 7.28 -6.53
N GLY A 14 -6.54 6.08 -6.71
CA GLY A 14 -7.94 5.89 -7.08
C GLY A 14 -8.90 5.78 -5.90
N GLN A 15 -8.39 5.75 -4.66
CA GLN A 15 -9.20 5.59 -3.45
C GLN A 15 -9.44 6.93 -2.76
N PRO A 16 -10.56 7.08 -2.02
CA PRO A 16 -10.78 8.22 -1.15
C PRO A 16 -9.68 8.33 -0.07
N GLU A 17 -9.25 9.56 0.22
CA GLU A 17 -8.33 9.81 1.34
C GLU A 17 -8.94 9.36 2.68
N GLY A 18 -8.11 8.79 3.56
CA GLY A 18 -8.55 8.32 4.88
C GLY A 18 -9.36 7.02 4.86
N GLN A 19 -9.44 6.32 3.72
CA GLN A 19 -10.10 5.01 3.65
C GLN A 19 -9.29 3.95 4.40
N ASN A 20 -9.99 3.13 5.19
CA ASN A 20 -9.41 1.95 5.81
C ASN A 20 -9.11 0.88 4.76
N LEU A 21 -7.85 0.43 4.72
CA LEU A 21 -7.39 -0.58 3.78
C LEU A 21 -7.26 -1.93 4.46
N VAL A 22 -7.86 -2.96 3.88
CA VAL A 22 -7.76 -4.34 4.39
C VAL A 22 -6.61 -5.07 3.70
N MET A 23 -5.66 -5.61 4.48
CA MET A 23 -4.49 -6.30 3.89
C MET A 23 -4.84 -7.51 3.05
N GLU A 24 -5.86 -8.28 3.43
CA GLU A 24 -6.32 -9.39 2.59
C GLU A 24 -6.82 -8.91 1.22
N GLU A 25 -7.50 -7.77 1.15
CA GLU A 25 -7.96 -7.22 -0.11
C GLU A 25 -6.78 -6.79 -0.98
N LEU A 26 -5.81 -6.08 -0.40
CA LEU A 26 -4.60 -5.69 -1.13
C LEU A 26 -3.81 -6.89 -1.66
N THR A 27 -3.73 -7.99 -0.91
CA THR A 27 -3.07 -9.21 -1.43
C THR A 27 -3.76 -9.77 -2.67
N ARG A 28 -5.08 -9.68 -2.74
CA ARG A 28 -5.86 -10.12 -3.91
C ARG A 28 -5.71 -9.15 -5.07
N VAL A 29 -5.90 -7.85 -4.83
CA VAL A 29 -5.84 -6.80 -5.85
C VAL A 29 -4.44 -6.71 -6.47
N LEU A 30 -3.41 -6.68 -5.63
CA LEU A 30 -2.02 -6.54 -6.08
C LEU A 30 -1.38 -7.88 -6.46
N SER A 31 -2.10 -8.99 -6.25
CA SER A 31 -1.65 -10.36 -6.54
C SER A 31 -0.26 -10.65 -5.96
N THR A 32 -0.06 -10.34 -4.68
CA THR A 32 1.23 -10.45 -3.99
C THR A 32 1.05 -10.74 -2.49
N SER A 33 2.14 -10.99 -1.77
CA SER A 33 2.11 -11.34 -0.35
C SER A 33 1.94 -10.14 0.57
N LYS A 34 1.41 -10.36 1.79
CA LYS A 34 1.32 -9.33 2.84
C LYS A 34 2.70 -8.71 3.15
N THR A 35 3.77 -9.51 3.11
CA THR A 35 5.14 -9.04 3.33
C THR A 35 5.59 -8.06 2.25
N ALA A 36 5.34 -8.37 0.98
CA ALA A 36 5.67 -7.48 -0.13
C ALA A 36 4.87 -6.17 -0.07
N ILE A 37 3.60 -6.24 0.36
CA ILE A 37 2.75 -5.06 0.55
C ILE A 37 3.28 -4.18 1.69
N ARG A 38 3.70 -4.77 2.82
CA ARG A 38 4.32 -4.02 3.93
C ARG A 38 5.59 -3.30 3.48
N ALA A 39 6.47 -4.00 2.77
CA ALA A 39 7.68 -3.38 2.21
C ALA A 39 7.36 -2.22 1.25
N ALA A 40 6.30 -2.36 0.44
CA ALA A 40 5.84 -1.30 -0.43
C ALA A 40 5.27 -0.08 0.34
N PHE A 41 4.52 -0.31 1.41
CA PHE A 41 4.05 0.77 2.30
C PHE A 41 5.21 1.52 2.95
N GLU A 42 6.21 0.79 3.45
CA GLU A 42 7.43 1.36 4.03
C GLU A 42 8.20 2.20 3.01
N GLU A 43 8.38 1.68 1.79
CA GLU A 43 9.06 2.40 0.71
C GLU A 43 8.35 3.72 0.36
N LEU A 44 7.03 3.70 0.17
CA LEU A 44 6.25 4.91 -0.15
C LEU A 44 6.24 5.93 0.99
N SER A 45 6.30 5.47 2.25
CA SER A 45 6.41 6.34 3.42
C SER A 45 7.77 7.04 3.49
N ILE A 46 8.85 6.29 3.26
CA ILE A 46 10.23 6.84 3.20
C ILE A 46 10.35 7.86 2.07
N ASP A 47 9.76 7.58 0.91
CA ASP A 47 9.75 8.48 -0.25
C ASP A 47 8.84 9.71 -0.05
N GLY A 48 8.09 9.78 1.06
CA GLY A 48 7.17 10.89 1.38
C GLY A 48 5.89 10.92 0.54
N LEU A 49 5.56 9.81 -0.13
CA LEU A 49 4.42 9.68 -1.04
C LEU A 49 3.14 9.21 -0.34
N LEU A 50 3.25 8.70 0.88
CA LEU A 50 2.13 8.16 1.64
C LEU A 50 2.33 8.35 3.14
N THR A 51 1.25 8.65 3.85
CA THR A 51 1.17 8.49 5.32
C THR A 51 0.08 7.49 5.63
N TYR A 52 0.36 6.51 6.48
CA TYR A 52 -0.62 5.51 6.91
C TYR A 52 -0.47 5.21 8.40
N THR A 53 -1.57 4.81 9.04
CA THR A 53 -1.60 4.33 10.41
C THR A 53 -2.00 2.86 10.42
N GLN A 54 -1.38 2.08 11.30
CA GLN A 54 -1.72 0.68 11.50
C GLN A 54 -2.49 0.57 12.82
N GLU A 55 -3.74 0.11 12.77
CA GLU A 55 -4.46 -0.29 13.98
C GLU A 55 -3.84 -1.58 14.53
N ALA A 56 -3.65 -1.62 15.86
CA ALA A 56 -2.97 -2.69 16.60
C ALA A 56 -3.88 -3.90 16.88
#